data_AF-A0AA91JP71-F1
#
_entry.id   AF-A0AA91JP71-F1
#
_cell.length_a   1.000
_cell.length_b   1.000
_cell.length_c   1.000
_cell.angle_alpha   90.00
_cell.angle_beta   90.00
_cell.angle_gamma   90.00
#
_symmetry.space_group_name_H-M   'P 1'
#
loop_
_entity.id
_entity.type
_entity.pdbx_description
1 polymer ?
#
loop_
_entity_poly.entity_id
_entity_poly.type
_entity_poly.pdbx_seq_one_letter_code
_entity_poly.pdbx_strand_id
1 'polypeptide(L)'
;MGIDSSTPEQPWPGIDMSVFDFLKTAGVFRALIKVNPETGLGVSQDNPDFEQIKLLTMKNMSSPAMKDELQELSNSFADSRGLTYPKNMPVLLFVADNDRNQKNWLEMHQDQVRGLDKGDLIQLPGAHYLHHTQMETIVKETTKFLEN
;
A
#
# COMPACT_ATOMS: atom_id res chain seq x y z
N MET A 1 11.33 1.91 10.76
CA MET A 1 10.04 2.63 10.72
C MET A 1 9.23 2.04 9.58
N GLY A 2 7.96 1.69 9.82
CA GLY A 2 7.01 1.21 8.80
C GLY A 2 5.75 2.08 8.81
N ILE A 3 5.13 2.28 7.65
CA ILE A 3 3.91 3.09 7.50
C ILE A 3 2.89 2.26 6.73
N ASP A 4 1.87 1.79 7.45
CA ASP A 4 0.72 1.03 6.94
C ASP A 4 1.12 -0.10 5.98
N SER A 5 2.21 -0.80 6.29
CA SER A 5 2.78 -1.84 5.43
C SER A 5 2.01 -3.15 5.53
N SER A 6 2.06 -3.97 4.47
CA SER A 6 1.58 -5.36 4.55
C SER A 6 2.25 -6.13 5.70
N THR A 7 1.52 -7.07 6.28
CA THR A 7 2.02 -7.92 7.38
C THR A 7 2.25 -9.38 6.92
N PRO A 8 3.17 -10.12 7.56
CA PRO A 8 3.41 -11.55 7.30
C PRO A 8 2.17 -12.44 7.33
N GLU A 9 1.25 -12.17 8.26
CA GLU A 9 0.05 -12.98 8.48
C GLU A 9 -1.18 -12.43 7.72
N GLN A 10 -0.99 -11.39 6.90
CA GLN A 10 -2.06 -10.81 6.11
C GLN A 10 -2.65 -11.83 5.13
N PRO A 11 -3.99 -12.00 5.12
CA PRO A 11 -4.65 -12.79 4.08
C PRO A 11 -4.43 -12.21 2.67
N TRP A 12 -4.01 -13.05 1.74
CA TRP A 12 -3.89 -12.71 0.32
C TRP A 12 -4.79 -13.63 -0.54
N PRO A 13 -5.97 -13.17 -0.96
CA PRO A 13 -6.87 -13.94 -1.82
C PRO A 13 -6.45 -13.92 -3.31
N GLY A 14 -5.42 -13.13 -3.67
CA GLY A 14 -5.07 -12.85 -5.05
C GLY A 14 -6.01 -11.83 -5.71
N ILE A 15 -5.67 -11.44 -6.93
CA ILE A 15 -6.48 -10.54 -7.77
C ILE A 15 -6.73 -11.24 -9.11
N ASP A 16 -8.01 -11.37 -9.49
CA ASP A 16 -8.37 -11.86 -10.81
C ASP A 16 -8.22 -10.75 -11.86
N MET A 17 -7.14 -10.83 -12.65
CA MET A 17 -6.84 -9.87 -13.70
C MET A 17 -7.68 -10.07 -14.98
N SER A 18 -8.44 -11.15 -15.11
CA SER A 18 -9.23 -11.43 -16.31
C SER A 18 -10.30 -10.36 -16.57
N VAL A 19 -10.94 -9.85 -15.52
CA VAL A 19 -11.91 -8.76 -15.60
C VAL A 19 -11.22 -7.48 -16.07
N PHE A 20 -10.04 -7.16 -15.53
CA PHE A 20 -9.26 -6.00 -15.95
C PHE A 20 -8.80 -6.10 -17.41
N ASP A 21 -8.40 -7.30 -17.85
CA ASP A 21 -8.04 -7.57 -19.24
C ASP A 21 -9.21 -7.39 -20.19
N PHE A 22 -10.38 -7.89 -19.81
CA PHE A 22 -11.60 -7.69 -20.58
C PHE A 22 -11.93 -6.20 -20.70
N LEU A 23 -11.94 -5.45 -19.60
CA LEU A 23 -12.22 -4.01 -19.58
C LEU A 23 -11.20 -3.20 -20.40
N LYS A 24 -9.92 -3.58 -20.36
CA LYS A 24 -8.86 -3.00 -21.20
C LYS A 24 -9.09 -3.28 -22.68
N THR A 25 -9.40 -4.52 -23.02
CA THR A 25 -9.62 -4.95 -24.41
C THR A 25 -10.86 -4.29 -25.01
N ALA A 26 -11.97 -4.29 -24.25
CA ALA A 26 -13.21 -3.60 -24.59
C ALA A 26 -13.08 -2.07 -24.66
N GLY A 27 -11.99 -1.51 -24.11
CA GLY A 27 -11.69 -0.08 -24.16
C GLY A 27 -12.43 0.77 -23.13
N VAL A 28 -12.99 0.15 -22.09
CA VAL A 28 -13.72 0.84 -21.02
C VAL A 28 -12.81 1.83 -20.29
N PHE A 29 -11.59 1.41 -19.95
CA PHE A 29 -10.61 2.31 -19.33
C PHE A 29 -10.23 3.48 -20.25
N ARG A 30 -10.16 3.26 -21.57
CA ARG A 30 -9.91 4.34 -22.53
C ARG A 30 -11.05 5.35 -22.54
N ALA A 31 -12.30 4.88 -22.48
CA ALA A 31 -13.47 5.73 -22.38
C ALA A 31 -13.50 6.51 -21.05
N LEU A 32 -13.20 5.84 -19.93
CA LEU A 32 -13.16 6.46 -18.60
C LEU A 32 -12.15 7.61 -18.55
N ILE A 33 -10.89 7.36 -18.96
CA ILE A 33 -9.83 8.38 -18.96
C ILE A 33 -10.16 9.53 -19.93
N LYS A 34 -10.90 9.24 -21.03
CA LYS A 34 -11.33 10.29 -21.96
C LYS A 34 -12.42 11.19 -21.37
N VAL A 35 -13.37 10.63 -20.62
CA VAL A 35 -14.53 11.36 -20.07
C VAL A 35 -14.19 12.03 -18.74
N ASN A 36 -13.46 11.34 -17.86
CA ASN A 36 -13.04 11.84 -16.56
C ASN A 36 -11.56 11.51 -16.34
N PRO A 37 -10.65 12.27 -16.97
CA PRO A 37 -9.22 12.03 -16.91
C PRO A 37 -8.64 12.00 -15.50
N GLU A 38 -9.05 12.94 -14.64
CA GLU A 38 -8.47 13.05 -13.30
C GLU A 38 -8.84 11.86 -12.42
N THR A 39 -10.10 11.42 -12.49
CA THR A 39 -10.53 10.21 -11.76
C THR A 39 -9.91 8.96 -12.35
N GLY A 40 -9.82 8.86 -13.69
CA GLY A 40 -9.26 7.69 -14.37
C GLY A 40 -7.75 7.52 -14.19
N LEU A 41 -7.02 8.61 -13.93
CA LEU A 41 -5.56 8.61 -13.76
C LEU A 41 -5.11 8.85 -12.31
N GLY A 42 -6.01 9.32 -11.44
CA GLY A 42 -5.68 9.66 -10.05
C GLY A 42 -4.78 10.90 -9.90
N VAL A 43 -4.71 11.74 -10.93
CA VAL A 43 -3.86 12.95 -10.96
C VAL A 43 -4.62 14.09 -11.62
N SER A 44 -4.46 15.32 -11.12
CA SER A 44 -5.12 16.50 -11.71
C SER A 44 -4.51 16.88 -13.05
N GLN A 45 -5.31 17.48 -13.93
CA GLN A 45 -4.90 17.92 -15.27
C GLN A 45 -3.89 19.07 -15.26
N ASP A 46 -3.78 19.81 -14.14
CA ASP A 46 -2.79 20.87 -13.97
C ASP A 46 -1.38 20.34 -13.64
N ASN A 47 -1.26 19.04 -13.37
CA ASN A 47 0.02 18.40 -13.12
C ASN A 47 0.91 18.49 -14.39
N PRO A 48 2.17 18.95 -14.27
CA PRO A 48 3.05 19.11 -15.43
C PRO A 48 3.34 17.80 -16.18
N ASP A 49 3.22 16.66 -15.50
CA ASP A 49 3.47 15.32 -16.06
C ASP A 49 2.18 14.62 -16.52
N PHE A 50 1.03 15.31 -16.52
CA PHE A 50 -0.28 14.72 -16.76
C PHE A 50 -0.35 13.88 -18.06
N GLU A 51 0.11 14.44 -19.19
CA GLU A 51 0.07 13.72 -20.47
C GLU A 51 1.05 12.55 -20.52
N GLN A 52 2.18 12.62 -19.79
CA GLN A 52 3.12 11.51 -19.67
C GLN A 52 2.53 10.38 -18.83
N ILE A 53 1.92 10.70 -17.69
CA ILE A 53 1.22 9.73 -16.83
C ILE A 53 0.12 9.04 -17.63
N LYS A 54 -0.70 9.80 -18.35
CA LYS A 54 -1.76 9.27 -19.22
C LYS A 54 -1.22 8.30 -20.27
N LEU A 55 -0.14 8.65 -20.97
CA LEU A 55 0.49 7.78 -21.97
C LEU A 55 0.99 6.47 -21.33
N LEU A 56 1.71 6.58 -20.21
CA LEU A 56 2.29 5.42 -19.52
C LEU A 56 1.20 4.51 -18.95
N THR A 57 0.16 5.07 -18.33
CA THR A 57 -1.00 4.32 -17.84
C THR A 57 -1.67 3.55 -18.97
N MET A 58 -1.96 4.20 -20.09
CA MET A 58 -2.59 3.53 -21.25
C MET A 58 -1.73 2.41 -21.83
N LYS A 59 -0.39 2.58 -21.83
CA LYS A 59 0.56 1.59 -22.34
C LYS A 59 0.71 0.40 -21.40
N ASN A 60 0.86 0.66 -20.09
CA ASN A 60 1.34 -0.32 -19.12
C ASN A 60 0.24 -0.95 -18.27
N MET A 61 -0.98 -0.39 -18.24
CA MET A 61 -2.12 -0.95 -17.52
C MET A 61 -2.38 -2.39 -17.96
N SER A 62 -2.45 -3.32 -17.01
CA SER A 62 -2.57 -4.76 -17.26
C SER A 62 -1.54 -5.28 -18.27
N SER A 63 -0.29 -4.84 -18.13
CA SER A 63 0.85 -5.41 -18.86
C SER A 63 1.23 -6.78 -18.30
N PRO A 64 1.91 -7.66 -19.06
CA PRO A 64 2.41 -8.93 -18.56
C PRO A 64 3.23 -8.77 -17.27
N ALA A 65 4.17 -7.81 -17.24
CA ALA A 65 5.00 -7.54 -16.07
C ALA A 65 4.19 -7.22 -14.80
N MET A 66 3.13 -6.41 -14.92
CA MET A 66 2.23 -6.10 -13.80
C MET A 66 1.50 -7.35 -13.29
N LYS A 67 1.10 -8.25 -14.19
CA LYS A 67 0.43 -9.50 -13.80
C LYS A 67 1.39 -10.47 -13.14
N ASP A 68 2.59 -10.59 -13.69
CA ASP A 68 3.66 -11.42 -13.13
C ASP A 68 3.98 -10.95 -11.70
N GLU A 69 4.13 -9.64 -11.48
CA GLU A 69 4.34 -9.06 -10.15
C GLU A 69 3.18 -9.36 -9.19
N LEU A 70 1.93 -9.19 -9.62
CA LEU A 70 0.76 -9.53 -8.80
C LEU A 70 0.67 -11.03 -8.48
N GLN A 71 1.13 -11.89 -9.39
CA GLN A 71 1.17 -13.33 -9.18
C GLN A 71 2.23 -13.69 -8.13
N GLU A 72 3.41 -13.06 -8.20
CA GLU A 72 4.51 -13.27 -7.25
C GLU A 72 4.19 -12.83 -5.81
N LEU A 73 3.21 -11.94 -5.62
CA LEU A 73 2.70 -11.64 -4.26
C LEU A 73 2.19 -12.90 -3.56
N SER A 74 1.61 -13.86 -4.31
CA SER A 74 1.12 -15.11 -3.72
C SER A 74 2.25 -15.96 -3.14
N ASN A 75 3.42 -15.93 -3.78
CA ASN A 75 4.63 -16.58 -3.28
C ASN A 75 5.19 -15.78 -2.08
N SER A 76 5.31 -14.46 -2.22
CA SER A 76 5.86 -13.57 -1.18
C SER A 76 5.07 -13.61 0.13
N PHE A 77 3.73 -13.62 0.08
CA PHE A 77 2.89 -13.77 1.27
C PHE A 77 3.02 -15.17 1.88
N ALA A 78 3.15 -16.21 1.07
CA ALA A 78 3.36 -17.56 1.60
C ALA A 78 4.72 -17.70 2.31
N ASP A 79 5.78 -17.17 1.70
CA ASP A 79 7.15 -17.25 2.20
C ASP A 79 7.42 -16.34 3.40
N SER A 80 6.65 -15.25 3.54
CA SER A 80 6.79 -14.31 4.66
C SER A 80 6.09 -14.76 5.93
N ARG A 81 5.18 -15.74 5.88
CA ARG A 81 4.46 -16.22 7.07
C ARG A 81 5.40 -16.67 8.18
N GLY A 82 5.09 -16.26 9.41
CA GLY A 82 5.90 -16.52 10.59
C GLY A 82 7.20 -15.70 10.68
N LEU A 83 7.52 -14.83 9.70
CA LEU A 83 8.65 -13.92 9.84
C LEU A 83 8.38 -12.89 10.94
N THR A 84 9.35 -12.71 11.83
CA THR A 84 9.31 -11.74 12.92
C THR A 84 10.57 -10.89 12.93
N TYR A 85 10.50 -9.67 13.47
CA TYR A 85 11.68 -8.88 13.72
C TYR A 85 12.57 -9.52 14.81
N PRO A 86 13.91 -9.38 14.74
CA PRO A 86 14.78 -9.74 15.85
C PRO A 86 14.42 -8.95 17.10
N LYS A 87 14.45 -9.60 18.27
CA LYS A 87 14.02 -9.00 19.55
C LYS A 87 14.68 -7.65 19.86
N ASN A 88 15.94 -7.48 19.52
CA ASN A 88 16.72 -6.26 19.77
C ASN A 88 16.62 -5.20 18.66
N MET A 89 15.79 -5.41 17.64
CA MET A 89 15.60 -4.45 16.55
C MET A 89 14.60 -3.37 16.98
N PRO A 90 14.97 -2.07 16.96
CA PRO A 90 14.03 -0.99 17.19
C PRO A 90 13.03 -0.89 16.03
N VAL A 91 11.75 -0.99 16.32
CA VAL A 91 10.68 -0.91 15.31
C VAL A 91 9.62 0.08 15.77
N LEU A 92 9.31 1.03 14.88
CA LEU A 92 8.19 1.97 15.02
C LEU A 92 7.26 1.78 13.83
N LEU A 93 6.00 1.46 14.07
CA LEU A 93 4.98 1.29 13.05
C LEU A 93 3.93 2.40 13.15
N PHE A 94 3.54 2.97 12.01
CA PHE A 94 2.39 3.85 11.89
C PHE A 94 1.28 3.11 11.15
N VAL A 95 0.07 3.07 11.70
CA VAL A 95 -1.04 2.26 11.15
C VAL A 95 -2.26 3.14 10.94
N ALA A 96 -2.93 3.02 9.80
CA ALA A 96 -4.13 3.80 9.54
C ALA A 96 -5.29 3.31 10.43
N ASP A 97 -6.15 4.24 10.85
CA ASP A 97 -7.37 3.90 11.61
C ASP A 97 -8.51 3.38 10.74
N ASN A 98 -8.37 3.48 9.41
CA ASN A 98 -9.38 3.04 8.47
C ASN A 98 -9.23 1.56 8.10
N ASP A 99 -9.89 0.70 8.87
CA ASP A 99 -9.80 -0.75 8.72
C ASP A 99 -10.81 -1.38 7.74
N ARG A 100 -11.27 -0.62 6.74
CA ARG A 100 -12.42 -1.01 5.89
C ARG A 100 -12.23 -2.32 5.14
N ASN A 101 -11.00 -2.73 4.87
CA ASN A 101 -10.70 -3.86 4.00
C ASN A 101 -10.12 -5.09 4.73
N GLN A 102 -9.69 -4.98 5.99
CA GLN A 102 -8.95 -6.04 6.70
C GLN A 102 -9.25 -6.07 8.20
N LYS A 103 -10.38 -6.65 8.64
CA LYS A 103 -10.93 -6.61 10.03
C LYS A 103 -9.97 -6.68 11.24
N ASN A 104 -8.74 -7.18 11.09
CA ASN A 104 -7.74 -7.30 12.15
C ASN A 104 -6.43 -6.53 11.82
N TRP A 105 -6.48 -5.47 11.01
CA TRP A 105 -5.28 -4.78 10.51
C TRP A 105 -4.41 -4.24 11.64
N LEU A 106 -5.05 -3.59 12.62
CA LEU A 106 -4.35 -3.06 13.78
C LEU A 106 -3.72 -4.18 14.63
N GLU A 107 -4.46 -5.28 14.86
CA GLU A 107 -3.97 -6.42 15.65
C GLU A 107 -2.76 -7.07 14.98
N MET A 108 -2.79 -7.28 13.66
CA MET A 108 -1.67 -7.84 12.91
C MET A 108 -0.40 -6.98 13.03
N HIS A 109 -0.52 -5.66 13.07
CA HIS A 109 0.62 -4.77 13.29
C HIS A 109 1.10 -4.77 14.74
N GLN A 110 0.18 -4.84 15.71
CA GLN A 110 0.52 -4.97 17.13
C GLN A 110 1.32 -6.24 17.39
N ASP A 111 0.99 -7.34 16.69
CA ASP A 111 1.72 -8.60 16.78
C ASP A 111 3.18 -8.46 16.30
N GLN A 112 3.45 -7.63 15.28
CA GLN A 112 4.81 -7.45 14.75
C GLN A 112 5.78 -6.78 15.74
N VAL A 113 5.27 -5.88 16.59
CA VAL A 113 6.08 -5.20 17.61
C VAL A 113 6.04 -5.91 18.97
N ARG A 114 5.19 -6.93 19.12
CA ARG A 114 5.06 -7.68 20.36
C ARG A 114 6.36 -8.44 20.67
N GLY A 115 6.89 -8.24 21.87
CA GLY A 115 8.07 -8.95 22.35
C GLY A 115 9.42 -8.37 21.90
N LEU A 116 9.41 -7.26 21.15
CA LEU A 116 10.61 -6.47 20.89
C LEU A 116 11.03 -5.70 22.14
N ASP A 117 12.34 -5.53 22.33
CA ASP A 117 12.88 -4.70 23.42
C ASP A 117 12.52 -3.23 23.24
N LYS A 118 12.40 -2.78 21.97
CA LYS A 118 12.02 -1.42 21.59
C LYS A 118 11.09 -1.45 20.37
N GLY A 119 9.86 -1.90 20.59
CA GLY A 119 8.78 -1.89 19.61
C GLY A 119 7.69 -0.89 20.00
N ASP A 120 7.24 -0.07 19.05
CA ASP A 120 6.11 0.84 19.26
C ASP A 120 5.22 0.92 18.01
N LEU A 121 3.94 1.21 18.23
CA LEU A 121 2.92 1.33 17.20
C LEU A 121 2.03 2.54 17.47
N ILE A 122 1.89 3.39 16.47
CA ILE A 122 1.06 4.60 16.54
C ILE A 122 -0.02 4.52 15.48
N GLN A 123 -1.27 4.46 15.93
CA GLN A 123 -2.41 4.55 15.04
C GLN A 123 -2.67 6.03 14.66
N LEU A 124 -2.89 6.30 13.38
CA LEU A 124 -3.10 7.65 12.85
C LEU A 124 -4.39 7.72 12.01
N PRO A 125 -5.08 8.87 12.03
CA PRO A 125 -6.28 9.04 11.23
C PRO A 125 -5.95 9.14 9.74
N GLY A 126 -6.60 8.33 8.91
CA GLY A 126 -6.45 8.41 7.46
C GLY A 126 -6.60 7.10 6.71
N ALA A 127 -6.09 7.08 5.48
CA ALA A 127 -6.03 5.90 4.64
C ALA A 127 -4.57 5.46 4.44
N HIS A 128 -4.36 4.47 3.57
CA HIS A 128 -3.07 3.82 3.34
C HIS A 128 -1.86 4.77 3.15
N TYR A 129 -2.05 5.86 2.42
CA TYR A 129 -1.00 6.86 2.18
C TYR A 129 -0.88 7.87 3.35
N LEU A 130 -0.69 7.38 4.58
CA LEU A 130 -0.54 8.22 5.78
C LEU A 130 0.59 9.25 5.63
N HIS A 131 1.68 8.91 4.93
CA HIS A 131 2.80 9.82 4.70
C HIS A 131 2.42 11.08 3.89
N HIS A 132 1.31 11.06 3.13
CA HIS A 132 0.81 12.26 2.45
C HIS A 132 -0.01 13.18 3.35
N THR A 133 -0.58 12.67 4.45
CA THR A 133 -1.58 13.39 5.26
C THR A 133 -1.16 13.61 6.70
N GLN A 134 -0.22 12.81 7.21
CA GLN A 134 0.20 12.78 8.62
C GLN A 134 1.71 13.01 8.79
N MET A 135 2.37 13.62 7.78
CA MET A 135 3.81 13.79 7.74
C MET A 135 4.37 14.47 9.01
N GLU A 136 3.73 15.54 9.48
CA GLU A 136 4.19 16.27 10.68
C GLU A 136 4.21 15.38 11.92
N THR A 137 3.13 14.60 12.12
CA THR A 137 3.02 13.65 13.23
C THR A 137 4.04 12.52 13.11
N ILE A 138 4.20 11.95 11.91
CA ILE A 138 5.18 10.88 11.64
C ILE A 138 6.60 11.36 11.96
N VAL A 139 6.97 12.56 11.53
CA VAL A 139 8.30 13.15 11.81
C VAL A 139 8.49 13.32 13.31
N LYS A 140 7.54 13.96 14.00
CA LYS A 140 7.61 14.21 15.44
C LYS A 140 7.81 12.92 16.24
N GLU A 141 6.97 11.91 16.00
CA GLU A 141 7.02 10.66 16.77
C GLU A 141 8.22 9.79 16.38
N THR A 142 8.68 9.86 15.12
CA THR A 142 9.94 9.21 14.71
C THR A 142 11.13 9.82 15.43
N THR A 143 11.25 11.16 15.49
CA THR A 143 12.33 11.84 16.21
C THR A 143 12.34 11.45 17.69
N LYS A 144 11.18 11.50 18.34
CA LYS A 144 11.02 11.06 19.72
C LYS A 144 11.42 9.60 19.93
N PHE A 145 11.07 8.71 19.01
CA PHE A 145 11.46 7.30 19.09
C PHE A 145 12.97 7.08 18.96
N LEU A 146 13.66 7.91 18.18
CA LEU A 146 15.12 7.83 17.99
C LEU A 146 15.93 8.44 19.15
N GLU A 147 15.36 9.42 19.86
CA GLU A 147 16.02 10.10 21.00
C GLU A 147 15.97 9.29 22.30
N ASN A 148 14.99 8.39 22.43
CA ASN A 148 14.86 7.44 23.55
C ASN A 148 15.58 6.12 23.26
#